data_AF-A0A7K8WWR8-F1
#
_entry.id   AF-A0A7K8WWR8-F1
#
_cell.length_a   1.000
_cell.length_b   1.000
_cell.length_c   1.000
_cell.angle_alpha   90.00
_cell.angle_beta   90.00
_cell.angle_gamma   90.00
#
_symmetry.space_group_name_H-M   'P 1'
#
loop_
_entity.id
_entity.type
_entity.pdbx_description
1 polymer ?
#
loop_
_entity_poly.entity_id
_entity_poly.type
_entity_poly.pdbx_seq_one_letter_code
_entity_poly.pdbx_strand_id
1 'polypeptide(L)'
;CTCPSGYALREDRRMCRDTRQGFCFTEVLQTMCQMSSTNRNLVTKSECCCNSGRSWGPQCELCPLPGTAQYKKMCPHGPGYSTDGRGLSLPPTDIDECKVLPNLCKNGQCINSIGSFRCHCRLGYTAD
;
A
#
# COMPACT_ATOMS: atom_id res chain seq x y z
N CYS A 1 5.41 21.86 -13.93
CA CYS A 1 4.56 21.51 -12.77
C CYS A 1 5.38 21.67 -11.51
N THR A 2 4.86 22.34 -10.49
CA THR A 2 5.51 22.43 -9.16
C THR A 2 4.73 21.52 -8.23
N CYS A 3 5.41 20.65 -7.49
CA CYS A 3 4.76 19.71 -6.58
C CYS A 3 4.68 20.29 -5.16
N PRO A 4 3.61 20.02 -4.40
CA PRO A 4 3.48 20.45 -3.01
C PRO A 4 4.48 19.70 -2.10
N SER A 5 4.72 20.23 -0.90
CA SER A 5 5.64 19.64 0.09
C SER A 5 5.32 18.17 0.36
N GLY A 6 6.34 17.31 0.30
CA GLY A 6 6.20 15.85 0.43
C GLY A 6 5.94 15.12 -0.89
N TYR A 7 5.87 15.84 -2.02
CA TYR A 7 5.75 15.25 -3.33
C TYR A 7 6.93 15.64 -4.23
N ALA A 8 7.50 14.68 -4.93
CA ALA A 8 8.54 14.88 -5.92
C ALA A 8 7.96 14.82 -7.34
N LEU A 9 8.53 15.55 -8.30
CA LEU A 9 8.14 15.31 -9.70
C LEU A 9 8.58 13.90 -10.12
N ARG A 10 7.69 13.19 -10.82
CA ARG A 10 8.05 11.98 -11.56
C ARG A 10 9.03 12.31 -12.69
N GLU A 11 9.75 11.31 -13.18
CA GLU A 11 10.68 11.45 -14.33
C GLU A 11 10.00 12.04 -15.57
N ASP A 12 8.74 11.67 -15.83
CA ASP A 12 7.94 12.18 -16.95
C ASP A 12 7.50 13.66 -16.78
N ARG A 13 7.73 14.26 -15.61
CA ARG A 13 7.37 15.64 -15.23
C ARG A 13 5.89 16.02 -15.36
N ARG A 14 5.00 15.08 -15.67
CA ARG A 14 3.54 15.30 -15.80
C ARG A 14 2.75 15.09 -14.52
N MET A 15 3.33 14.40 -13.53
CA MET A 15 2.62 14.09 -12.28
C MET A 15 3.58 14.14 -11.08
N CYS A 16 3.01 14.39 -9.92
CA CYS A 16 3.72 14.39 -8.65
C CYS A 16 3.65 13.00 -8.01
N ARG A 17 4.82 12.48 -7.62
CA ARG A 17 5.00 11.27 -6.82
C ARG A 17 4.90 11.66 -5.35
N ASP A 18 4.05 10.98 -4.60
CA ASP A 18 4.07 11.07 -3.14
C ASP A 18 5.35 10.39 -2.62
N THR A 19 6.22 11.16 -1.97
CA THR A 19 7.43 10.65 -1.31
C THR A 19 7.29 10.67 0.20
N ARG A 20 6.08 10.92 0.70
CA ARG A 20 5.80 10.91 2.13
C ARG A 20 5.79 9.46 2.58
N GLN A 21 6.33 9.22 3.77
CA GLN A 21 6.31 7.91 4.39
C GLN A 21 5.50 7.98 5.67
N GLY A 22 4.74 6.93 5.93
CA GLY A 22 3.80 6.89 7.03
C GLY A 22 3.37 5.47 7.34
N PHE A 23 2.65 5.32 8.45
CA PHE A 23 2.14 4.03 8.88
C PHE A 23 0.95 3.61 8.02
N CYS A 24 0.94 2.37 7.58
CA CYS A 24 -0.23 1.77 6.94
C CYS A 24 -1.12 1.11 7.99
N PHE A 25 -2.44 1.23 7.82
CA PHE A 25 -3.43 0.62 8.71
C PHE A 25 -4.43 -0.20 7.89
N THR A 26 -4.66 -1.45 8.28
CA THR A 26 -5.64 -2.35 7.65
C THR A 26 -7.06 -2.22 8.19
N GLU A 27 -7.21 -1.59 9.35
CA GLU A 27 -8.51 -1.43 10.01
C GLU A 27 -8.71 0.03 10.43
N VAL A 28 -9.93 0.53 10.19
CA VAL A 28 -10.36 1.88 10.54
C VAL A 28 -11.72 1.77 11.23
N LEU A 29 -11.84 2.33 12.43
CA LEU A 29 -13.08 2.33 13.20
C LEU A 29 -13.66 3.75 13.23
N GLN A 30 -14.80 3.97 12.56
CA GLN A 30 -15.60 5.21 12.54
C GLN A 30 -14.88 6.53 12.19
N THR A 31 -13.55 6.54 11.97
CA THR A 31 -12.61 7.60 11.47
C THR A 31 -11.23 7.49 12.13
N MET A 32 -11.04 6.59 13.11
CA MET A 32 -9.77 6.39 13.80
C MET A 32 -9.00 5.21 13.19
N CYS A 33 -7.70 5.41 12.89
CA CYS A 33 -6.84 4.29 12.54
C CYS A 33 -6.65 3.37 13.73
N GLN A 34 -6.87 2.07 13.52
CA GLN A 34 -6.58 1.08 14.54
C GLN A 34 -5.06 0.86 14.61
N MET A 35 -4.42 1.39 15.65
CA MET A 35 -2.98 1.22 15.88
C MET A 35 -2.56 -0.24 16.02
N SER A 36 -3.48 -1.11 16.46
CA SER A 36 -3.27 -2.57 16.53
C SER A 36 -3.08 -3.21 15.15
N SER A 37 -3.54 -2.55 14.09
CA SER A 37 -3.56 -3.02 12.72
C SER A 37 -2.46 -2.39 11.85
N THR A 38 -1.41 -1.82 12.48
CA THR A 38 -0.26 -1.23 11.78
C THR A 38 1.01 -2.06 11.90
N ASN A 39 1.86 -2.04 10.86
CA ASN A 39 3.18 -2.67 10.88
C ASN A 39 4.25 -1.83 11.59
N ARG A 40 3.97 -0.57 11.96
CA ARG A 40 5.00 0.41 12.41
C ARG A 40 6.14 0.63 11.39
N ASN A 41 6.02 0.08 10.18
CA ASN A 41 6.91 0.38 9.06
C ASN A 41 6.45 1.66 8.36
N LEU A 42 7.42 2.45 7.93
CA LEU A 42 7.21 3.67 7.16
C LEU A 42 7.15 3.30 5.68
N VAL A 43 5.95 3.31 5.12
CA VAL A 43 5.67 2.97 3.72
C VAL A 43 5.07 4.17 3.02
N THR A 44 5.10 4.18 1.68
CA THR A 44 4.40 5.23 0.91
C THR A 44 2.89 5.01 0.90
N LYS A 45 2.14 6.08 0.63
CA LYS A 45 0.67 5.98 0.51
C LYS A 45 0.23 5.00 -0.58
N SER A 46 0.95 4.96 -1.70
CA SER A 46 0.70 4.01 -2.78
C SER A 46 0.93 2.56 -2.35
N GLU A 47 2.00 2.26 -1.61
CA GLU A 47 2.26 0.90 -1.13
C GLU A 47 1.18 0.41 -0.16
N CYS A 48 0.67 1.32 0.68
CA CYS A 48 -0.42 0.98 1.59
C CYS A 48 -1.76 0.79 0.85
N CYS A 49 -2.16 1.79 0.06
CA CYS A 49 -3.49 1.83 -0.55
C CYS A 49 -3.64 0.97 -1.80
N CYS A 50 -2.56 0.69 -2.54
CA CYS A 50 -2.58 -0.25 -3.66
C CYS A 50 -2.44 -1.70 -3.20
N ASN A 51 -2.39 -1.94 -1.89
CA ASN A 51 -2.48 -3.28 -1.31
C ASN A 51 -3.81 -3.42 -0.56
N SER A 52 -3.79 -3.96 0.67
CA SER A 52 -4.94 -4.19 1.54
C SER A 52 -5.08 -3.10 2.62
N GLY A 53 -4.33 -2.00 2.52
CA GLY A 53 -4.42 -0.88 3.44
C GLY A 53 -5.73 -0.11 3.30
N ARG A 54 -6.28 0.33 4.43
CA ARG A 54 -7.52 1.15 4.48
C ARG A 54 -7.26 2.60 4.80
N SER A 55 -6.19 2.90 5.54
CA SER A 55 -5.73 4.26 5.76
C SER A 55 -4.21 4.32 5.92
N TRP A 56 -3.67 5.51 5.75
CA TRP A 56 -2.22 5.73 5.73
C TRP A 56 -1.83 7.05 6.41
N GLY A 57 -0.66 7.03 7.06
CA GLY A 57 -0.01 8.21 7.59
C GLY A 57 -0.47 8.63 9.00
N PRO A 58 0.22 9.62 9.60
CA PRO A 58 -0.07 10.06 10.97
C PRO A 58 -1.44 10.73 11.11
N GLN A 59 -2.03 11.21 10.01
CA GLN A 59 -3.34 11.84 9.97
C GLN A 59 -4.47 10.89 9.54
N CYS A 60 -4.21 9.59 9.43
CA CYS A 60 -5.24 8.62 9.01
C CYS A 60 -5.91 8.94 7.68
N GLU A 61 -5.11 9.28 6.66
CA GLU A 61 -5.63 9.54 5.32
C GLU A 61 -6.25 8.25 4.77
N LEU A 62 -7.56 8.25 4.53
CA LEU A 62 -8.26 7.08 3.98
C LEU A 62 -7.75 6.75 2.58
N CYS A 63 -7.61 5.45 2.32
CA CYS A 63 -7.28 4.93 1.01
C CYS A 63 -8.49 5.01 0.07
N PRO A 64 -8.28 5.31 -1.24
CA PRO A 64 -9.36 5.29 -2.21
C PRO A 64 -9.96 3.88 -2.33
N LEU A 65 -11.28 3.79 -2.49
CA LEU A 65 -11.95 2.50 -2.60
C LEU A 65 -11.61 1.80 -3.94
N PRO A 66 -11.38 0.48 -3.94
CA PRO A 66 -11.13 -0.29 -5.16
C PRO A 66 -12.30 -0.14 -6.14
N GLY A 67 -11.98 0.08 -7.41
CA GLY A 67 -12.96 0.33 -8.47
C GLY A 67 -13.27 1.81 -8.75
N THR A 68 -12.87 2.73 -7.87
CA THR A 68 -13.04 4.17 -8.12
C THR A 68 -11.98 4.72 -9.10
N ALA A 69 -12.30 5.83 -9.77
CA ALA A 69 -11.35 6.53 -10.62
C ALA A 69 -10.10 7.01 -9.86
N GLN A 70 -10.26 7.37 -8.57
CA GLN A 70 -9.14 7.74 -7.70
C GLN A 70 -8.21 6.56 -7.43
N TYR A 71 -8.76 5.37 -7.18
CA TYR A 71 -7.97 4.14 -7.02
C TYR A 71 -7.20 3.82 -8.29
N LYS A 72 -7.85 3.82 -9.47
CA LYS A 72 -7.16 3.58 -10.76
C LYS A 72 -6.06 4.60 -11.05
N LYS A 73 -6.21 5.85 -10.60
CA LYS A 73 -5.20 6.89 -10.77
C LYS A 73 -3.98 6.67 -9.87
N MET A 74 -4.20 6.17 -8.65
CA MET A 74 -3.13 5.86 -7.69
C MET A 74 -2.45 4.52 -7.98
N CYS A 75 -3.25 3.52 -8.34
CA CYS A 75 -2.87 2.12 -8.54
C CYS A 75 -3.19 1.72 -10.00
N PRO A 76 -2.45 2.26 -10.98
CA PRO A 76 -2.76 2.03 -12.39
C PRO A 76 -2.54 0.58 -12.85
N HIS A 77 -1.65 -0.16 -12.19
CA HIS A 77 -1.39 -1.58 -12.47
C HIS A 77 -2.28 -2.52 -11.65
N GLY A 78 -3.20 -1.98 -10.86
CA GLY A 78 -4.04 -2.76 -9.96
C GLY A 78 -3.41 -3.03 -8.59
N PRO A 79 -4.03 -3.92 -7.79
CA PRO A 79 -3.55 -4.24 -6.45
C PRO A 79 -2.22 -5.00 -6.48
N GLY A 80 -1.42 -4.89 -5.41
CA GLY A 80 -0.13 -5.57 -5.27
C GLY A 80 1.05 -4.86 -5.96
N TYR A 81 0.78 -3.77 -6.67
CA TYR A 81 1.80 -3.04 -7.43
C TYR A 81 1.85 -1.56 -7.07
N SER A 82 3.07 -1.06 -6.85
CA SER A 82 3.37 0.35 -6.69
C SER A 82 4.14 0.84 -7.92
N THR A 83 3.82 2.05 -8.38
CA THR A 83 4.58 2.66 -9.48
C THR A 83 5.81 3.40 -8.99
N ASP A 84 6.06 3.50 -7.68
CA ASP A 84 7.17 4.26 -7.08
C ASP A 84 7.41 5.61 -7.79
N GLY A 85 6.35 6.25 -8.30
CA GLY A 85 6.42 7.39 -9.21
C GLY A 85 7.33 7.28 -10.45
N ARG A 86 7.80 6.10 -10.87
CA ARG A 86 8.62 5.89 -12.07
C ARG A 86 7.88 6.14 -13.38
N GLY A 87 6.59 5.86 -13.43
CA GLY A 87 5.77 6.11 -14.62
C GLY A 87 4.76 5.00 -14.82
N LEU A 88 3.87 5.15 -15.80
CA LEU A 88 3.22 4.02 -16.48
C LEU A 88 4.15 3.36 -17.51
N SER A 89 5.27 4.02 -17.82
CA SER A 89 6.27 3.65 -18.82
C SER A 89 7.32 2.66 -18.32
N LEU A 90 7.33 2.36 -17.03
CA LEU A 90 8.28 1.43 -16.41
C LEU A 90 7.52 0.28 -15.74
N PRO A 91 8.14 -0.91 -15.62
CA PRO A 91 7.49 -2.05 -15.00
C PRO A 91 7.08 -1.70 -13.55
N PRO A 92 5.87 -2.11 -13.13
CA PRO A 92 5.43 -1.89 -11.77
C PRO A 92 6.39 -2.55 -10.79
N THR A 93 6.62 -1.89 -9.66
CA THR A 93 7.36 -2.49 -8.56
C THR A 93 6.38 -3.25 -7.69
N ASP A 94 6.71 -4.50 -7.41
CA ASP A 94 5.98 -5.34 -6.47
C ASP A 94 5.94 -4.69 -5.08
N ILE A 95 4.76 -4.68 -4.46
CA ILE A 95 4.60 -4.20 -3.09
C ILE A 95 4.86 -5.39 -2.18
N ASP A 96 5.92 -5.33 -1.37
CA ASP A 96 6.22 -6.39 -0.40
C ASP A 96 5.20 -6.37 0.74
N GLU A 97 4.07 -7.08 0.58
CA GLU A 97 2.95 -6.96 1.51
C GLU A 97 3.33 -7.45 2.91
N CYS A 98 4.30 -8.34 3.02
CA CYS A 98 4.83 -8.80 4.31
C CYS A 98 5.56 -7.68 5.06
N LYS A 99 6.22 -6.77 4.34
CA LYS A 99 6.81 -5.54 4.92
C LYS A 99 5.78 -4.47 5.18
N VAL A 100 4.74 -4.37 4.35
CA VAL A 100 3.69 -3.37 4.53
C VAL A 100 2.75 -3.76 5.68
N LEU A 101 2.44 -5.05 5.84
CA LEU A 101 1.42 -5.59 6.75
C LEU A 101 1.82 -6.99 7.27
N PRO A 102 2.26 -7.14 8.52
CA PRO A 102 2.82 -8.40 9.01
C PRO A 102 1.71 -9.32 9.55
N ASN A 103 0.58 -8.71 9.95
CA ASN A 103 -0.61 -9.36 10.49
C ASN A 103 -1.56 -9.83 9.39
N LEU A 104 -1.11 -9.84 8.13
CA LEU A 104 -1.93 -10.27 7.02
C LEU A 104 -2.21 -11.78 7.07
N CYS A 105 -1.25 -12.56 7.58
CA CYS A 105 -1.38 -14.00 7.78
C CYS A 105 -1.69 -14.31 9.25
N LYS A 106 -2.97 -14.52 9.60
CA LYS A 106 -3.34 -15.02 10.94
C LYS A 106 -2.75 -16.42 11.14
N ASN A 107 -1.84 -16.58 12.11
CA ASN A 107 -1.17 -17.85 12.45
C ASN A 107 -0.36 -18.51 11.31
N GLY A 108 0.14 -17.71 10.37
CA GLY A 108 0.99 -18.18 9.26
C GLY A 108 2.23 -17.32 9.04
N GLN A 109 3.13 -17.78 8.18
CA GLN A 109 4.26 -17.00 7.69
C GLN A 109 3.86 -16.30 6.38
N CYS A 110 4.03 -14.98 6.32
CA CYS A 110 3.85 -14.23 5.09
C CYS A 110 5.04 -14.47 4.15
N ILE A 111 4.76 -14.81 2.90
CA ILE A 111 5.73 -14.98 1.82
C ILE A 111 5.35 -14.02 0.70
N ASN A 112 6.21 -13.02 0.47
CA ASN A 112 6.02 -12.08 -0.63
C ASN A 112 6.12 -12.79 -1.98
N SER A 113 5.18 -12.55 -2.88
CA SER A 113 5.23 -13.03 -4.27
C SER A 113 4.96 -11.86 -5.23
N ILE A 114 5.37 -11.97 -6.49
CA ILE A 114 5.24 -10.84 -7.42
C ILE A 114 3.75 -10.59 -7.73
N GLY A 115 3.26 -9.41 -7.35
CA GLY A 115 1.88 -8.95 -7.52
C GLY A 115 0.90 -9.46 -6.45
N SER A 116 1.36 -10.24 -5.47
CA SER A 116 0.53 -10.79 -4.40
C SER A 116 1.38 -11.47 -3.33
N PHE A 117 0.89 -11.58 -2.11
CA PHE A 117 1.52 -12.41 -1.07
C PHE A 117 0.86 -13.80 -0.98
N ARG A 118 1.57 -14.77 -0.41
CA ARG A 118 0.99 -16.04 0.04
C ARG A 118 1.23 -16.22 1.53
N CYS A 119 0.20 -16.64 2.24
CA CYS A 119 0.32 -17.05 3.62
C CYS A 119 0.64 -18.55 3.69
N HIS A 120 1.80 -18.88 4.24
CA HIS A 120 2.13 -20.25 4.61
C HIS A 120 1.62 -20.53 6.02
N CYS A 121 0.42 -21.10 6.11
CA CYS A 121 -0.16 -21.54 7.37
C CYS A 121 0.66 -22.69 7.98
N ARG A 122 0.75 -22.76 9.31
CA ARG A 122 1.31 -23.94 9.98
C ARG A 122 0.44 -25.17 9.70
N LEU A 123 1.04 -26.36 9.68
CA LEU A 123 0.35 -27.65 9.48
C LEU A 123 -0.92 -27.72 10.35
N GLY A 124 -2.09 -27.86 9.71
CA GLY A 124 -3.40 -27.98 10.36
C GLY A 124 -4.31 -26.74 10.27
N TYR A 125 -3.86 -25.63 9.68
CA TYR A 125 -4.67 -24.42 9.48
C TYR A 125 -4.89 -24.16 7.98
N THR A 126 -6.12 -23.84 7.59
CA THR A 126 -6.46 -23.38 6.24
C THR A 126 -6.50 -21.85 6.20
N ALA A 127 -5.93 -21.26 5.14
CA ALA A 127 -6.14 -19.84 4.83
C ALA A 127 -7.57 -19.68 4.31
N ASP A 128 -8.43 -19.02 5.09
CA ASP A 128 -9.74 -18.51 4.66
C ASP A 128 -9.54 -17.15 3.96
#